data_AF-A0A849HIM4-F1
#
_entry.id   AF-A0A849HIM4-F1
#
_cell.length_a   1.000
_cell.length_b   1.000
_cell.length_c   1.000
_cell.angle_alpha   90.00
_cell.angle_beta   90.00
_cell.angle_gamma   90.00
#
_symmetry.space_group_name_H-M   'P 1'
#
loop_
_entity.id
_entity.type
_entity.pdbx_description
1 polymer ?
#
loop_
_entity_poly.entity_id
_entity_poly.type
_entity_poly.pdbx_seq_one_letter_code
_entity_poly.pdbx_strand_id
1 'polypeptide(L)'
;MGLVSGSGSSTPVGEDVAAAGWSGAVAATPHGAAAHGTHERAEPCGGRRHGTSAARATRLRPRAAVPVSRSGRTDRLGAVPPTDADRRLRIAVAGMWIESSTFSPHRAGARDFRVLAGQELLDRYAVTRETAPEVEWVGVHFARSIPGGAVLADTYADHRARICSGLRAALAYGPLDGILLDIHGAMSVDGLRDAEADLVRAVREVVGPGVMISAAMDLHGNVSRELAEQVDLLTCFRMAPHEDADETRDRAGRNLVDVLLSGADPVRARVAVPILLPGEKTSTRVEPARSLYARLPEVASRDGVVDAAIWVGYAWADEPRCHATVVVQGTDPQACARGAEELARELWRVRDDFEFVGPTATLDEAVDRALAGRTRPHVISDSGDNPGAGGTGDVTWTLARLLERPDLTADDSPTTLVASVFDAEALEALRHREIGDFVEIEVGARTTPSPAPPARLRGILHSLHEGDPDAGGIAVIRVGGLHAVVTEHRKAFHDVADFTAIGLDPGGADIVVTKIGYLEPTLHDLARGWTLALTPGGVDQDLERLGHKEIRRPVHPFDPETRVGGGWAPDLRAEVLSGPAKPPKARR
;
A
#
# COMPACT_ATOMS: atom_id res chain seq x y z
N MET A 1 48.36 -23.27 35.31
CA MET A 1 49.71 -22.66 35.31
C MET A 1 49.88 -21.90 33.99
N GLY A 2 50.16 -20.59 34.05
CA GLY A 2 50.67 -19.71 32.97
C GLY A 2 49.74 -19.46 31.77
N LEU A 3 49.20 -18.25 31.51
CA LEU A 3 49.79 -16.95 31.14
C LEU A 3 49.79 -16.68 29.61
N VAL A 4 49.15 -15.56 29.25
CA VAL A 4 49.56 -14.52 28.26
C VAL A 4 48.98 -14.55 26.82
N SER A 5 48.21 -13.48 26.57
CA SER A 5 47.93 -12.63 25.38
C SER A 5 48.30 -13.05 23.94
N GLY A 6 47.41 -12.67 23.01
CA GLY A 6 47.73 -12.43 21.60
C GLY A 6 46.65 -11.61 20.89
N SER A 7 46.99 -10.37 20.54
CA SER A 7 46.27 -9.47 19.62
C SER A 7 46.43 -9.91 18.15
N GLY A 8 45.40 -9.70 17.31
CA GLY A 8 45.53 -9.85 15.86
C GLY A 8 44.28 -9.43 15.09
N SER A 9 44.42 -8.38 14.28
CA SER A 9 43.46 -7.75 13.38
C SER A 9 43.33 -8.42 12.00
N SER A 10 42.34 -7.94 11.20
CA SER A 10 42.06 -8.16 9.75
C SER A 10 41.25 -9.42 9.43
N THR A 11 40.14 -9.42 8.68
CA THR A 11 39.63 -8.59 7.55
C THR A 11 38.11 -8.85 7.41
N PRO A 12 37.31 -7.96 6.79
CA PRO A 12 35.88 -8.20 6.59
C PRO A 12 35.65 -9.05 5.33
N VAL A 13 34.83 -10.08 5.45
CA VAL A 13 34.24 -10.78 4.31
C VAL A 13 32.90 -10.13 4.06
N GLY A 14 32.76 -9.50 2.90
CA GLY A 14 31.48 -9.02 2.40
C GLY A 14 30.63 -10.20 1.96
N GLU A 15 29.35 -10.16 2.33
CA GLU A 15 28.31 -10.93 1.68
C GLU A 15 27.14 -9.98 1.39
N ASP A 16 26.73 -10.02 0.11
CA ASP A 16 25.66 -9.28 -0.51
C ASP A 16 24.33 -9.59 0.19
N VAL A 17 23.71 -8.57 0.80
CA VAL A 17 22.31 -8.63 1.22
C VAL A 17 21.48 -8.02 0.10
N ALA A 18 20.94 -8.87 -0.75
CA ALA A 18 19.97 -8.50 -1.77
C ALA A 18 18.67 -8.03 -1.09
N ALA A 19 18.25 -6.81 -1.42
CA ALA A 19 16.96 -6.27 -1.06
C ALA A 19 15.84 -7.12 -1.69
N ALA A 20 15.00 -7.74 -0.87
CA ALA A 20 13.79 -8.41 -1.31
C ALA A 20 12.79 -7.35 -1.80
N GLY A 21 12.80 -7.12 -3.12
CA GLY A 21 11.77 -6.39 -3.82
C GLY A 21 10.47 -7.17 -3.82
N TRP A 22 9.40 -6.53 -3.37
CA TRP A 22 8.03 -6.97 -3.65
C TRP A 22 7.80 -6.87 -5.16
N SER A 23 7.87 -8.00 -5.87
CA SER A 23 7.33 -8.15 -7.23
C SER A 23 7.24 -9.65 -7.56
N GLY A 24 6.03 -10.21 -7.43
CA GLY A 24 5.73 -11.57 -7.89
C GLY A 24 5.27 -11.53 -9.34
N ALA A 25 6.21 -11.46 -10.30
CA ALA A 25 5.90 -11.62 -11.72
C ALA A 25 5.88 -13.12 -12.09
N VAL A 26 4.71 -13.66 -12.43
CA VAL A 26 4.59 -14.99 -13.06
C VAL A 26 4.07 -14.83 -14.48
N ALA A 27 4.91 -15.25 -15.44
CA ALA A 27 4.62 -15.23 -16.86
C ALA A 27 3.49 -16.22 -17.23
N ALA A 28 2.38 -15.71 -17.75
CA ALA A 28 1.33 -16.53 -18.36
C ALA A 28 1.79 -17.05 -19.72
N THR A 29 1.84 -18.38 -19.88
CA THR A 29 1.92 -19.05 -21.18
C THR A 29 0.51 -19.40 -21.66
N PRO A 30 0.15 -19.19 -22.94
CA PRO A 30 -1.18 -19.54 -23.43
C PRO A 30 -1.26 -21.03 -23.77
N HIS A 31 -2.25 -21.73 -23.22
CA HIS A 31 -2.63 -23.06 -23.70
C HIS A 31 -3.56 -22.96 -24.91
N GLY A 32 -3.07 -23.52 -26.02
CA GLY A 32 -3.76 -23.62 -27.30
C GLY A 32 -4.81 -24.72 -27.34
N ALA A 33 -5.85 -24.45 -28.12
CA ALA A 33 -6.94 -25.34 -28.47
C ALA A 33 -6.47 -26.54 -29.30
N ALA A 34 -7.02 -27.71 -29.01
CA ALA A 34 -6.82 -28.94 -29.76
C ALA A 34 -7.71 -28.97 -31.02
N ALA A 35 -7.11 -29.29 -32.18
CA ALA A 35 -7.82 -29.77 -33.36
C ALA A 35 -6.95 -30.74 -34.16
N HIS A 36 -7.63 -31.77 -34.69
CA HIS A 36 -7.13 -32.96 -35.41
C HIS A 36 -6.27 -32.68 -36.65
N GLY A 37 -5.35 -33.61 -36.98
CA GLY A 37 -4.72 -33.69 -38.31
C GLY A 37 -3.53 -34.66 -38.45
N THR A 38 -3.86 -35.87 -38.90
CA THR A 38 -3.08 -36.97 -39.51
C THR A 38 -1.70 -36.73 -40.18
N HIS A 39 -0.83 -37.76 -40.08
CA HIS A 39 0.25 -38.25 -40.99
C HIS A 39 1.39 -37.24 -41.34
N GLU A 40 2.69 -37.55 -41.32
CA GLU A 40 3.42 -38.66 -41.92
C GLU A 40 4.92 -38.66 -41.46
N ARG A 41 5.64 -39.74 -41.75
CA ARG A 41 7.01 -40.08 -41.28
C ARG A 41 8.14 -39.32 -42.01
N ALA A 42 9.28 -39.11 -41.34
CA ALA A 42 10.64 -39.49 -41.81
C ALA A 42 11.74 -39.20 -40.75
N GLU A 43 12.60 -40.19 -40.48
CA GLU A 43 13.81 -40.10 -39.63
C GLU A 43 15.11 -39.81 -40.46
N PRO A 44 16.38 -40.05 -40.00
CA PRO A 44 17.35 -38.97 -39.79
C PRO A 44 18.75 -39.22 -40.46
N CYS A 45 19.66 -38.25 -40.36
CA CYS A 45 21.12 -38.43 -40.50
C CYS A 45 21.82 -37.12 -40.08
N GLY A 46 22.96 -37.05 -39.41
CA GLY A 46 23.96 -38.01 -38.94
C GLY A 46 25.05 -37.17 -38.23
N GLY A 47 25.70 -37.71 -37.20
CA GLY A 47 26.64 -36.95 -36.36
C GLY A 47 28.06 -36.79 -36.92
N ARG A 48 28.89 -36.02 -36.21
CA ARG A 48 30.25 -36.37 -35.75
C ARG A 48 30.90 -35.21 -34.97
N ARG A 49 31.92 -35.57 -34.19
CA ARG A 49 32.50 -34.89 -33.02
C ARG A 49 33.85 -34.20 -33.31
N HIS A 50 34.23 -33.37 -32.33
CA HIS A 50 35.56 -33.06 -31.76
C HIS A 50 36.52 -32.07 -32.44
N GLY A 51 37.07 -31.17 -31.61
CA GLY A 51 38.31 -30.43 -31.85
C GLY A 51 38.57 -29.28 -30.87
N THR A 52 39.26 -29.56 -29.77
CA THR A 52 39.76 -28.62 -28.74
C THR A 52 41.06 -27.91 -29.17
N SER A 53 41.29 -26.67 -28.73
CA SER A 53 42.64 -26.18 -28.33
C SER A 53 42.59 -24.79 -27.67
N ALA A 54 43.24 -24.67 -26.51
CA ALA A 54 43.48 -23.45 -25.74
C ALA A 54 44.89 -22.90 -26.00
N ALA A 55 45.10 -21.59 -25.83
CA ALA A 55 46.45 -21.03 -25.64
C ALA A 55 46.43 -19.78 -24.74
N ARG A 56 47.36 -19.79 -23.77
CA ARG A 56 47.61 -18.84 -22.69
C ARG A 56 48.27 -17.53 -23.15
N ALA A 57 48.00 -16.47 -22.39
CA ALA A 57 48.67 -15.17 -22.42
C ALA A 57 49.85 -15.10 -21.42
N THR A 58 50.90 -14.36 -21.77
CA THR A 58 52.05 -14.05 -20.91
C THR A 58 52.26 -12.53 -20.83
N ARG A 59 52.48 -12.04 -19.62
CA ARG A 59 52.65 -10.63 -19.23
C ARG A 59 54.07 -10.11 -19.52
N LEU A 60 54.19 -8.81 -19.81
CA LEU A 60 55.41 -8.01 -19.57
C LEU A 60 55.03 -6.61 -19.04
N ARG A 61 55.74 -6.16 -17.99
CA ARG A 61 55.65 -4.85 -17.33
C ARG A 61 56.52 -3.80 -18.04
N PRO A 62 56.24 -2.49 -17.93
CA PRO A 62 57.25 -1.46 -18.16
C PRO A 62 57.70 -0.73 -16.87
N ARG A 63 58.91 -0.17 -16.98
CA ARG A 63 59.70 0.57 -15.98
C ARG A 63 59.30 2.04 -15.88
N ALA A 64 59.62 2.64 -14.72
CA ALA A 64 59.41 4.03 -14.36
C ALA A 64 60.42 5.02 -15.00
N ALA A 65 60.00 6.28 -15.16
CA ALA A 65 60.85 7.46 -15.27
C ALA A 65 60.14 8.72 -14.69
N VAL A 66 60.92 9.60 -14.08
CA VAL A 66 60.59 10.76 -13.20
C VAL A 66 60.50 12.07 -14.03
N PRO A 67 59.82 13.15 -13.55
CA PRO A 67 59.20 14.18 -14.38
C PRO A 67 60.01 15.47 -14.54
N VAL A 68 59.68 16.29 -15.55
CA VAL A 68 60.11 17.70 -15.66
C VAL A 68 58.96 18.56 -16.18
N SER A 69 58.79 19.71 -15.53
CA SER A 69 57.72 20.69 -15.67
C SER A 69 57.79 21.52 -16.96
N ARG A 70 56.62 21.90 -17.48
CA ARG A 70 56.44 23.16 -18.22
C ARG A 70 55.08 23.79 -17.91
N SER A 71 55.14 24.98 -17.34
CA SER A 71 54.05 25.92 -17.15
C SER A 71 53.50 26.39 -18.50
N GLY A 72 52.18 26.25 -18.71
CA GLY A 72 51.46 26.86 -19.81
C GLY A 72 50.13 27.42 -19.30
N ARG A 73 49.98 28.74 -19.38
CA ARG A 73 48.71 29.45 -19.21
C ARG A 73 47.67 28.83 -20.14
N THR A 74 46.51 28.45 -19.61
CA THR A 74 45.31 28.23 -20.41
C THR A 74 44.36 29.41 -20.20
N ASP A 75 44.00 30.01 -21.33
CA ASP A 75 43.02 31.08 -21.43
C ASP A 75 41.68 30.63 -20.85
N ARG A 76 41.12 31.48 -19.99
CA ARG A 76 39.72 31.43 -19.58
C ARG A 76 38.86 31.84 -20.77
N LEU A 77 38.52 30.88 -21.63
CA LEU A 77 37.30 30.99 -22.43
C LEU A 77 36.13 30.81 -21.47
N GLY A 78 35.42 31.91 -21.21
CA GLY A 78 34.20 31.91 -20.41
C GLY A 78 33.21 30.91 -21.01
N ALA A 79 32.83 29.91 -20.23
CA ALA A 79 31.69 29.08 -20.56
C ALA A 79 30.45 29.99 -20.64
N VAL A 80 29.82 30.01 -21.80
CA VAL A 80 28.48 30.59 -21.96
C VAL A 80 27.57 29.81 -21.01
N PRO A 81 26.83 30.46 -20.09
CA PRO A 81 25.88 29.74 -19.25
C PRO A 81 24.86 29.05 -20.16
N PRO A 82 24.50 27.78 -19.88
CA PRO A 82 23.54 27.07 -20.70
C PRO A 82 22.24 27.88 -20.77
N THR A 83 21.72 28.08 -21.98
CA THR A 83 20.39 28.63 -22.18
C THR A 83 19.35 27.73 -21.51
N ASP A 84 18.22 28.29 -21.05
CA ASP A 84 17.12 27.60 -20.35
C ASP A 84 16.41 26.50 -21.19
N ALA A 85 16.95 26.15 -22.36
CA ALA A 85 16.55 25.03 -23.21
C ALA A 85 17.47 23.79 -23.06
N ASP A 86 18.63 23.93 -22.43
CA ASP A 86 19.63 22.87 -22.20
C ASP A 86 19.63 22.36 -20.75
N ARG A 87 18.75 22.91 -19.91
CA ARG A 87 18.61 22.53 -18.50
C ARG A 87 17.69 21.31 -18.41
N ARG A 88 18.22 20.22 -17.84
CA ARG A 88 17.42 19.05 -17.44
C ARG A 88 16.32 19.47 -16.46
N LEU A 89 15.12 18.94 -16.63
CA LEU A 89 14.04 19.13 -15.65
C LEU A 89 14.49 18.63 -14.29
N ARG A 90 14.18 19.33 -13.21
CA ARG A 90 14.51 18.90 -11.85
C ARG A 90 13.23 18.55 -11.10
N ILE A 91 13.05 17.27 -10.78
CA ILE A 91 11.86 16.76 -10.09
C ILE A 91 12.25 16.16 -8.74
N ALA A 92 11.64 16.68 -7.67
CA ALA A 92 11.81 16.12 -6.33
C ALA A 92 10.82 14.98 -6.07
N VAL A 93 11.24 13.97 -5.33
CA VAL A 93 10.36 12.91 -4.81
C VAL A 93 10.29 13.04 -3.30
N ALA A 94 9.09 13.17 -2.76
CA ALA A 94 8.85 13.28 -1.33
C ALA A 94 7.47 12.71 -0.96
N GLY A 95 7.22 12.42 0.31
CA GLY A 95 5.89 11.97 0.71
C GLY A 95 5.77 11.42 2.11
N MET A 96 4.52 11.17 2.50
CA MET A 96 4.17 10.47 3.73
C MET A 96 2.93 9.62 3.44
N TRP A 97 3.06 8.32 3.68
CA TRP A 97 2.10 7.33 3.21
C TRP A 97 1.64 6.46 4.38
N ILE A 98 0.36 6.57 4.72
CA ILE A 98 -0.35 5.72 5.67
C ILE A 98 -1.85 5.83 5.38
N GLU A 99 -2.54 4.70 5.45
CA GLU A 99 -3.99 4.66 5.63
C GLU A 99 -4.31 4.62 7.11
N SER A 100 -5.17 5.49 7.63
CA SER A 100 -5.39 5.54 9.07
C SER A 100 -6.86 5.66 9.45
N SER A 101 -7.35 4.67 10.20
CA SER A 101 -8.68 4.68 10.80
C SER A 101 -8.75 5.65 11.97
N THR A 102 -9.77 6.52 11.98
CA THR A 102 -10.07 7.39 13.13
C THR A 102 -10.79 6.63 14.24
N PHE A 103 -11.37 5.47 13.93
CA PHE A 103 -12.02 4.58 14.90
C PHE A 103 -11.05 3.61 15.56
N SER A 104 -9.87 3.42 14.96
CA SER A 104 -8.82 2.61 15.55
C SER A 104 -8.21 3.33 16.76
N PRO A 105 -8.13 2.68 17.93
CA PRO A 105 -7.49 3.23 19.11
C PRO A 105 -5.96 3.27 18.99
N HIS A 106 -5.37 2.55 18.03
CA HIS A 106 -3.95 2.62 17.72
C HIS A 106 -3.53 4.05 17.38
N ARG A 107 -2.29 4.43 17.70
CA ARG A 107 -1.69 5.69 17.24
C ARG A 107 -0.34 5.41 16.60
N ALA A 108 -0.22 5.77 15.33
CA ALA A 108 1.01 5.58 14.56
C ALA A 108 2.05 6.60 14.99
N GLY A 109 3.15 6.11 15.57
CA GLY A 109 4.31 6.89 15.98
C GLY A 109 5.53 6.64 15.11
N ALA A 110 6.65 7.26 15.46
CA ALA A 110 7.88 7.21 14.65
C ALA A 110 8.39 5.81 14.31
N ARG A 111 8.13 4.80 15.17
CA ARG A 111 8.55 3.41 14.94
C ARG A 111 7.78 2.72 13.81
N ASP A 112 6.57 3.19 13.52
CA ASP A 112 5.68 2.57 12.53
C ASP A 112 6.03 3.01 11.10
N PHE A 113 6.87 4.05 10.95
CA PHE A 113 7.28 4.59 9.67
C PHE A 113 8.69 4.13 9.26
N ARG A 114 8.78 3.41 8.14
CA ARG A 114 10.03 3.23 7.40
C ARG A 114 10.32 4.49 6.60
N VAL A 115 11.52 5.05 6.78
CA VAL A 115 11.97 6.26 6.10
C VAL A 115 12.94 5.92 4.98
N LEU A 116 12.70 6.45 3.78
CA LEU A 116 13.62 6.41 2.64
C LEU A 116 14.02 7.84 2.25
N ALA A 117 15.26 8.03 1.83
CA ALA A 117 15.77 9.32 1.33
C ALA A 117 16.87 9.11 0.28
N GLY A 118 17.20 10.16 -0.48
CA GLY A 118 18.27 10.12 -1.47
C GLY A 118 18.07 8.99 -2.49
N GLN A 119 19.14 8.22 -2.75
CA GLN A 119 19.10 7.16 -3.75
C GLN A 119 18.14 6.01 -3.40
N GLU A 120 18.05 5.62 -2.13
CA GLU A 120 17.16 4.54 -1.69
C GLU A 120 15.69 4.86 -1.99
N LEU A 121 15.28 6.13 -1.82
CA LEU A 121 13.95 6.58 -2.24
C LEU A 121 13.80 6.52 -3.76
N LEU A 122 14.80 6.99 -4.51
CA LEU A 122 14.74 7.02 -5.96
C LEU A 122 14.69 5.63 -6.60
N ASP A 123 15.24 4.60 -5.94
CA ASP A 123 15.21 3.22 -6.44
C ASP A 123 13.78 2.65 -6.48
N ARG A 124 12.87 3.18 -5.66
CA ARG A 124 11.43 2.88 -5.69
C ARG A 124 10.72 3.39 -6.96
N TYR A 125 11.39 4.26 -7.72
CA TYR A 125 10.90 4.91 -8.93
C TYR A 125 11.77 4.58 -10.15
N ALA A 126 12.46 3.44 -10.15
CA ALA A 126 13.42 3.06 -11.19
C ALA A 126 12.81 3.15 -12.61
N VAL A 127 11.63 2.58 -12.84
CA VAL A 127 10.99 2.56 -14.17
C VAL A 127 10.69 3.97 -14.66
N THR A 128 9.98 4.79 -13.87
CA THR A 128 9.76 6.21 -14.17
C THR A 128 11.05 6.93 -14.54
N ARG A 129 12.11 6.75 -13.74
CA ARG A 129 13.41 7.41 -13.94
C ARG A 129 14.12 6.96 -15.21
N GLU A 130 14.08 5.67 -15.52
CA GLU A 130 14.63 5.09 -16.74
C GLU A 130 13.92 5.61 -17.99
N THR A 131 12.60 5.82 -17.90
CA THR A 131 11.80 6.36 -19.01
C THR A 131 11.91 7.87 -19.19
N ALA A 132 12.51 8.60 -18.25
CA ALA A 132 12.67 10.06 -18.28
C ALA A 132 14.14 10.49 -18.04
N PRO A 133 15.09 10.10 -18.93
CA PRO A 133 16.51 10.40 -18.79
C PRO A 133 16.85 11.90 -18.83
N GLU A 134 15.95 12.74 -19.34
CA GLU A 134 16.04 14.20 -19.36
C GLU A 134 15.79 14.84 -17.99
N VAL A 135 15.28 14.09 -17.01
CA VAL A 135 14.99 14.57 -15.65
C VAL A 135 16.16 14.29 -14.69
N GLU A 136 16.58 15.29 -13.94
CA GLU A 136 17.35 15.13 -12.71
C GLU A 136 16.38 14.88 -11.54
N TRP A 137 16.40 13.67 -11.00
CA TRP A 137 15.55 13.27 -9.89
C TRP A 137 16.22 13.54 -8.55
N VAL A 138 15.48 14.13 -7.61
CA VAL A 138 15.98 14.48 -6.27
C VAL A 138 15.16 13.75 -5.20
N GLY A 139 15.73 12.69 -4.61
CA GLY A 139 15.08 11.96 -3.51
C GLY A 139 15.19 12.73 -2.20
N VAL A 140 14.08 13.27 -1.71
CA VAL A 140 14.06 14.17 -0.53
C VAL A 140 13.82 13.40 0.76
N HIS A 141 12.58 12.96 0.98
CA HIS A 141 12.16 12.27 2.21
C HIS A 141 10.83 11.57 1.94
N PHE A 142 10.75 10.29 2.25
CA PHE A 142 9.52 9.51 2.19
C PHE A 142 9.38 8.69 3.46
N ALA A 143 8.24 8.80 4.13
CA ALA A 143 7.91 7.99 5.30
C ALA A 143 6.68 7.12 4.99
N ARG A 144 6.81 5.80 5.13
CA ARG A 144 5.72 4.84 4.89
C ARG A 144 5.45 4.00 6.11
N SER A 145 4.19 3.92 6.51
CA SER A 145 3.66 2.96 7.46
C SER A 145 2.70 2.00 6.75
N ILE A 146 2.53 0.80 7.30
CA ILE A 146 1.34 -0.01 7.01
C ILE A 146 0.08 0.72 7.55
N PRO A 147 -1.13 0.38 7.06
CA PRO A 147 -2.37 0.95 7.59
C PRO A 147 -2.46 0.81 9.10
N GLY A 148 -3.05 1.78 9.79
CA GLY A 148 -3.18 1.77 11.26
C GLY A 148 -4.25 2.73 11.78
N GLY A 149 -4.12 3.14 13.04
CA GLY A 149 -4.86 4.30 13.57
C GLY A 149 -4.19 5.65 13.26
N ALA A 150 -4.82 6.74 13.71
CA ALA A 150 -4.34 8.10 13.45
C ALA A 150 -2.87 8.32 13.83
N VAL A 151 -2.17 9.15 13.07
CA VAL A 151 -0.76 9.49 13.33
C VAL A 151 -0.65 10.48 14.48
N LEU A 152 0.32 10.25 15.37
CA LEU A 152 0.65 11.21 16.43
C LEU A 152 1.06 12.56 15.83
N ALA A 153 0.54 13.66 16.39
CA ALA A 153 0.80 15.02 15.90
C ALA A 153 2.30 15.35 15.75
N ASP A 154 3.12 14.98 16.74
CA ASP A 154 4.57 15.21 16.71
C ASP A 154 5.29 14.37 15.65
N THR A 155 4.80 13.14 15.38
CA THR A 155 5.36 12.27 14.33
C THR A 155 5.08 12.85 12.95
N TYR A 156 3.84 13.29 12.72
CA TYR A 156 3.49 14.00 11.49
C TYR A 156 4.30 15.30 11.32
N ALA A 157 4.40 16.10 12.38
CA ALA A 157 5.14 17.36 12.35
C ALA A 157 6.63 17.18 12.01
N ASP A 158 7.29 16.14 12.55
CA ASP A 158 8.67 15.81 12.22
C ASP A 158 8.83 15.44 10.73
N HIS A 159 8.02 14.53 10.20
CA HIS A 159 8.09 14.14 8.79
C HIS A 159 7.78 15.30 7.84
N ARG A 160 6.74 16.09 8.13
CA ARG A 160 6.42 17.33 7.40
C ARG A 160 7.60 18.29 7.40
N ALA A 161 8.26 18.50 8.56
CA ALA A 161 9.41 19.38 8.67
C ALA A 161 10.62 18.87 7.85
N ARG A 162 10.87 17.56 7.85
CA ARG A 162 11.94 16.93 7.05
C ARG A 162 11.71 17.09 5.55
N ILE A 163 10.48 16.85 5.08
CA ILE A 163 10.08 17.09 3.68
C ILE A 163 10.34 18.56 3.30
N CYS A 164 9.82 19.50 4.09
CA CYS A 164 10.01 20.94 3.83
C CYS A 164 11.48 21.36 3.86
N SER A 165 12.26 20.84 4.81
CA SER A 165 13.70 21.14 4.92
C SER A 165 14.48 20.62 3.70
N GLY A 166 14.22 19.37 3.30
CA GLY A 166 14.89 18.77 2.16
C GLY A 166 14.49 19.42 0.83
N LEU A 167 13.24 19.88 0.68
CA LEU A 167 12.83 20.70 -0.46
C LEU A 167 13.56 22.06 -0.50
N ARG A 168 13.72 22.74 0.64
CA ARG A 168 14.54 23.97 0.71
C ARG A 168 15.98 23.72 0.30
N ALA A 169 16.57 22.60 0.73
CA ALA A 169 17.92 22.22 0.34
C ALA A 169 18.02 21.97 -1.18
N ALA A 170 17.03 21.28 -1.77
CA ALA A 170 16.97 21.05 -3.22
C ALA A 170 16.84 22.37 -4.01
N LEU A 171 16.06 23.32 -3.52
CA LEU A 171 15.91 24.66 -4.10
C LEU A 171 17.17 25.52 -3.97
N ALA A 172 17.93 25.38 -2.87
CA ALA A 172 19.21 26.06 -2.70
C ALA A 172 20.27 25.59 -3.70
N TYR A 173 20.16 24.34 -4.18
CA TYR A 173 21.02 23.82 -5.25
C TYR A 173 20.59 24.29 -6.65
N GLY A 174 19.28 24.44 -6.88
CA GLY A 174 18.74 24.94 -8.15
C GLY A 174 17.21 24.93 -8.17
N PRO A 175 16.57 25.53 -9.19
CA PRO A 175 15.12 25.51 -9.30
C PRO A 175 14.59 24.08 -9.41
N LEU A 176 13.38 23.85 -8.88
CA LEU A 176 12.61 22.63 -9.11
C LEU A 176 11.53 22.95 -10.15
N ASP A 177 11.30 22.03 -11.08
CA ASP A 177 10.22 22.12 -12.06
C ASP A 177 8.98 21.36 -11.58
N GLY A 178 9.20 20.26 -10.85
CA GLY A 178 8.10 19.48 -10.30
C GLY A 178 8.41 18.74 -9.01
N ILE A 179 7.36 18.21 -8.41
CA ILE A 179 7.39 17.30 -7.27
C ILE A 179 6.48 16.11 -7.59
N LEU A 180 7.02 14.91 -7.46
CA LEU A 180 6.23 13.68 -7.34
C LEU A 180 6.00 13.43 -5.85
N LEU A 181 4.77 13.70 -5.40
CA LEU A 181 4.33 13.63 -4.02
C LEU A 181 3.65 12.27 -3.78
N ASP A 182 4.32 11.38 -3.06
CA ASP A 182 3.83 10.03 -2.74
C ASP A 182 3.04 10.05 -1.43
N ILE A 183 1.71 10.05 -1.54
CA ILE A 183 0.79 10.15 -0.40
C ILE A 183 -0.30 9.10 -0.52
N HIS A 184 -0.84 8.63 0.60
CA HIS A 184 -1.94 7.65 0.55
C HIS A 184 -3.24 8.29 0.09
N GLY A 185 -3.61 9.41 0.71
CA GLY A 185 -4.94 10.00 0.59
C GLY A 185 -5.91 9.69 1.72
N ALA A 186 -5.56 8.81 2.66
CA ALA A 186 -6.40 8.48 3.82
C ALA A 186 -5.65 8.60 5.17
N MET A 187 -4.71 9.54 5.26
CA MET A 187 -4.00 9.87 6.49
C MET A 187 -4.82 10.83 7.36
N SER A 188 -4.96 10.47 8.63
CA SER A 188 -5.55 11.22 9.71
C SER A 188 -4.48 11.43 10.77
N VAL A 189 -4.45 12.61 11.36
CA VAL A 189 -3.45 13.02 12.33
C VAL A 189 -4.18 13.56 13.56
N ASP A 190 -3.72 13.22 14.75
CA ASP A 190 -4.33 13.71 15.99
C ASP A 190 -4.38 15.24 16.00
N GLY A 191 -5.58 15.80 16.16
CA GLY A 191 -5.80 17.25 16.21
C GLY A 191 -5.74 17.99 14.87
N LEU A 192 -5.61 17.27 13.75
CA LEU A 192 -5.56 17.86 12.40
C LEU A 192 -6.59 17.18 11.49
N ARG A 193 -7.39 18.00 10.79
CA ARG A 193 -8.27 17.52 9.72
C ARG A 193 -7.55 17.65 8.39
N ASP A 194 -7.81 16.73 7.46
CA ASP A 194 -7.28 16.78 6.09
C ASP A 194 -5.75 16.92 6.05
N ALA A 195 -5.07 15.90 6.56
CA ALA A 195 -3.62 15.91 6.71
C ALA A 195 -2.89 16.00 5.36
N GLU A 196 -3.51 15.52 4.29
CA GLU A 196 -2.99 15.60 2.93
C GLU A 196 -3.03 17.03 2.39
N ALA A 197 -4.14 17.75 2.60
CA ALA A 197 -4.22 19.17 2.28
C ALA A 197 -3.18 19.98 3.09
N ASP A 198 -3.02 19.69 4.38
CA ASP A 198 -2.00 20.35 5.21
C ASP A 198 -0.58 20.12 4.70
N LEU A 199 -0.26 18.87 4.34
CA LEU A 199 1.06 18.50 3.82
C LEU A 199 1.36 19.19 2.50
N VAL A 200 0.43 19.16 1.54
CA VAL A 200 0.64 19.82 0.24
C VAL A 200 0.72 21.35 0.40
N ARG A 201 -0.06 21.95 1.32
CA ARG A 201 0.06 23.37 1.64
C ARG A 201 1.45 23.71 2.19
N ALA A 202 1.99 22.88 3.08
CA ALA A 202 3.35 23.03 3.59
C ALA A 202 4.40 22.99 2.48
N VAL A 203 4.24 22.04 1.55
CA VAL A 203 5.11 21.90 0.38
C VAL A 203 4.99 23.14 -0.51
N ARG A 204 3.78 23.62 -0.78
CA ARG A 204 3.50 24.83 -1.57
C ARG A 204 4.09 26.10 -0.97
N GLU A 205 4.07 26.25 0.35
CA GLU A 205 4.74 27.36 1.05
C GLU A 205 6.27 27.36 0.81
N VAL A 206 6.88 26.20 0.58
CA VAL A 206 8.32 26.07 0.31
C VAL A 206 8.64 26.29 -1.17
N VAL A 207 7.90 25.65 -2.07
CA VAL A 207 8.26 25.61 -3.50
C VAL A 207 7.55 26.66 -4.35
N GLY A 208 6.51 27.27 -3.82
CA GLY A 208 5.69 28.26 -4.51
C GLY A 208 4.71 27.66 -5.52
N PRO A 209 3.90 28.53 -6.17
CA PRO A 209 2.85 28.10 -7.10
C PRO A 209 3.37 27.67 -8.48
N GLY A 210 4.63 27.98 -8.81
CA GLY A 210 5.21 27.72 -10.14
C GLY A 210 5.68 26.27 -10.36
N VAL A 211 5.97 25.53 -9.28
CA VAL A 211 6.46 24.14 -9.34
C VAL A 211 5.26 23.20 -9.49
N MET A 212 5.29 22.29 -10.47
CA MET A 212 4.17 21.36 -10.69
C MET A 212 4.16 20.26 -9.61
N ILE A 213 3.02 19.95 -9.01
CA ILE A 213 2.89 18.82 -8.05
C ILE A 213 2.01 17.75 -8.65
N SER A 214 2.55 16.54 -8.79
CA SER A 214 1.82 15.32 -9.14
C SER A 214 1.77 14.39 -7.93
N ALA A 215 0.60 13.81 -7.64
CA ALA A 215 0.44 12.84 -6.57
C ALA A 215 -0.10 11.51 -7.08
N ALA A 216 0.56 10.43 -6.65
CA ALA A 216 0.08 9.06 -6.75
C ALA A 216 -0.59 8.69 -5.44
N MET A 217 -1.82 8.17 -5.49
CA MET A 217 -2.64 7.89 -4.31
C MET A 217 -3.23 6.48 -4.35
N ASP A 218 -3.72 6.04 -3.19
CA ASP A 218 -4.63 4.91 -3.10
C ASP A 218 -6.04 5.32 -3.58
N LEU A 219 -6.81 4.39 -4.15
CA LEU A 219 -8.20 4.63 -4.54
C LEU A 219 -9.15 4.78 -3.33
N HIS A 220 -8.75 4.29 -2.17
CA HIS A 220 -9.42 4.56 -0.89
C HIS A 220 -9.10 5.96 -0.37
N GLY A 221 -8.20 6.73 -0.99
CA GLY A 221 -7.94 8.11 -0.58
C GLY A 221 -9.18 9.02 -0.64
N ASN A 222 -9.19 10.08 0.16
CA ASN A 222 -10.23 11.10 0.18
C ASN A 222 -9.70 12.40 -0.45
N VAL A 223 -10.23 12.74 -1.63
CA VAL A 223 -9.82 13.94 -2.37
C VAL A 223 -10.68 15.13 -1.98
N SER A 224 -10.22 15.84 -0.95
CA SER A 224 -10.81 17.11 -0.56
C SER A 224 -10.68 18.16 -1.66
N ARG A 225 -11.52 19.19 -1.59
CA ARG A 225 -11.45 20.33 -2.51
C ARG A 225 -10.10 21.03 -2.42
N GLU A 226 -9.59 21.24 -1.20
CA GLU A 226 -8.30 21.92 -0.98
C GLU A 226 -7.13 21.10 -1.54
N LEU A 227 -7.12 19.77 -1.33
CA LEU A 227 -6.10 18.90 -1.93
C LEU A 227 -6.10 19.02 -3.46
N ALA A 228 -7.27 18.98 -4.10
CA ALA A 228 -7.40 19.10 -5.55
C ALA A 228 -7.06 20.50 -6.10
N GLU A 229 -7.15 21.55 -5.28
CA GLU A 229 -6.69 22.90 -5.62
C GLU A 229 -5.17 23.01 -5.58
N GLN A 230 -4.53 22.33 -4.62
CA GLN A 230 -3.08 22.45 -4.39
C GLN A 230 -2.24 21.46 -5.20
N VAL A 231 -2.80 20.32 -5.62
CA VAL A 231 -2.12 19.33 -6.48
C VAL A 231 -2.53 19.55 -7.94
N ASP A 232 -1.55 19.63 -8.83
CA ASP A 232 -1.80 19.93 -10.26
C ASP A 232 -2.14 18.67 -11.07
N LEU A 233 -1.65 17.50 -10.64
CA LEU A 233 -1.93 16.21 -11.26
C LEU A 233 -2.22 15.18 -10.17
N LEU A 234 -3.43 14.61 -10.17
CA LEU A 234 -3.86 13.57 -9.25
C LEU A 234 -4.11 12.28 -10.02
N THR A 235 -3.68 11.16 -9.45
CA THR A 235 -4.07 9.83 -9.94
C THR A 235 -4.12 8.85 -8.78
N CYS A 236 -4.85 7.76 -8.95
CA CYS A 236 -4.94 6.69 -7.95
C CYS A 236 -4.92 5.30 -8.55
N PHE A 237 -4.78 4.30 -7.69
CA PHE A 237 -4.95 2.90 -8.07
C PHE A 237 -6.26 2.70 -8.85
N ARG A 238 -6.22 1.80 -9.84
CA ARG A 238 -7.38 1.38 -10.62
C ARG A 238 -7.80 -0.04 -10.27
N MET A 239 -7.06 -0.72 -9.40
CA MET A 239 -7.37 -2.06 -8.92
C MET A 239 -7.52 -2.10 -7.38
N ALA A 240 -8.54 -2.80 -6.92
CA ALA A 240 -8.73 -3.29 -5.56
C ALA A 240 -9.03 -4.81 -5.63
N PRO A 241 -8.12 -5.69 -5.16
CA PRO A 241 -6.83 -5.42 -4.49
C PRO A 241 -5.82 -4.63 -5.32
N HIS A 242 -4.87 -3.95 -4.66
CA HIS A 242 -3.96 -2.94 -5.24
C HIS A 242 -2.76 -3.55 -5.99
N GLU A 243 -3.07 -4.36 -7.00
CA GLU A 243 -2.08 -5.00 -7.86
C GLU A 243 -1.39 -4.00 -8.82
N ASP A 244 -1.93 -2.79 -8.97
CA ASP A 244 -1.45 -1.74 -9.90
C ASP A 244 -0.74 -0.55 -9.22
N ALA A 245 -0.22 -0.77 -8.01
CA ALA A 245 0.41 0.29 -7.22
C ALA A 245 1.66 0.87 -7.91
N ASP A 246 2.50 0.03 -8.50
CA ASP A 246 3.72 0.44 -9.20
C ASP A 246 3.37 1.19 -10.50
N GLU A 247 2.42 0.69 -11.26
CA GLU A 247 1.89 1.29 -12.49
C GLU A 247 1.29 2.68 -12.23
N THR A 248 0.64 2.85 -11.08
CA THR A 248 0.05 4.14 -10.68
C THR A 248 1.13 5.16 -10.32
N ARG A 249 2.16 4.77 -9.56
CA ARG A 249 3.32 5.65 -9.30
C ARG A 249 3.98 6.06 -10.60
N ASP A 250 4.16 5.11 -11.50
CA ASP A 250 4.73 5.34 -12.82
C ASP A 250 3.90 6.28 -13.68
N ARG A 251 2.57 6.11 -13.68
CA ARG A 251 1.64 6.99 -14.39
C ARG A 251 1.71 8.42 -13.84
N ALA A 252 1.78 8.59 -12.51
CA ALA A 252 1.93 9.92 -11.89
C ALA A 252 3.24 10.61 -12.28
N GLY A 253 4.34 9.85 -12.35
CA GLY A 253 5.65 10.32 -12.79
C GLY A 253 5.68 10.71 -14.27
N ARG A 254 5.20 9.84 -15.15
CA ARG A 254 5.15 10.11 -16.61
C ARG A 254 4.26 11.30 -16.94
N ASN A 255 3.05 11.37 -16.38
CA ASN A 255 2.14 12.49 -16.60
C ASN A 255 2.77 13.82 -16.17
N LEU A 256 3.52 13.84 -15.05
CA LEU A 256 4.24 15.03 -14.60
C LEU A 256 5.30 15.47 -15.61
N VAL A 257 6.11 14.53 -16.10
CA VAL A 257 7.16 14.82 -17.08
C VAL A 257 6.56 15.33 -18.39
N ASP A 258 5.55 14.65 -18.92
CA ASP A 258 4.91 15.01 -20.19
C ASP A 258 4.27 16.41 -20.14
N VAL A 259 3.61 16.75 -19.04
CA VAL A 259 3.03 18.08 -18.82
C VAL A 259 4.11 19.15 -18.71
N LEU A 260 5.22 18.87 -18.01
CA LEU A 260 6.35 19.81 -17.90
C LEU A 260 7.03 20.05 -19.26
N LEU A 261 7.26 19.00 -20.04
CA LEU A 261 7.88 19.10 -21.37
C LEU A 261 7.01 19.81 -22.39
N SER A 262 5.70 19.56 -22.38
CA SER A 262 4.75 20.28 -23.23
C SER A 262 4.53 21.73 -22.80
N GLY A 263 4.87 22.06 -21.55
CA GLY A 263 4.64 23.38 -20.96
C GLY A 263 3.17 23.68 -20.69
N ALA A 264 2.32 22.64 -20.68
CA ALA A 264 0.89 22.72 -20.44
C ALA A 264 0.56 23.11 -18.99
N ASP A 265 -0.65 23.63 -18.80
CA ASP A 265 -1.19 23.97 -17.47
C ASP A 265 -2.55 23.30 -17.31
N PRO A 266 -2.58 22.03 -16.83
CA PRO A 266 -3.80 21.25 -16.80
C PRO A 266 -4.77 21.73 -15.72
N VAL A 267 -6.06 21.68 -16.05
CA VAL A 267 -7.14 21.87 -15.07
C VAL A 267 -7.52 20.52 -14.46
N ARG A 268 -8.16 20.54 -13.29
CA ARG A 268 -8.81 19.37 -12.70
C ARG A 268 -10.31 19.60 -12.66
N ALA A 269 -11.08 18.74 -13.31
CA ALA A 269 -12.52 18.67 -13.14
C ALA A 269 -12.85 17.67 -12.01
N ARG A 270 -13.28 18.19 -10.85
CA ARG A 270 -13.60 17.40 -9.66
C ARG A 270 -15.11 17.27 -9.49
N VAL A 271 -15.58 16.06 -9.18
CA VAL A 271 -16.97 15.82 -8.76
C VAL A 271 -16.94 15.06 -7.43
N ALA A 272 -17.55 15.63 -6.39
CA ALA A 272 -17.79 14.92 -5.14
C ALA A 272 -19.02 14.02 -5.31
N VAL A 273 -18.87 12.72 -5.04
CA VAL A 273 -19.96 11.75 -5.11
C VAL A 273 -20.24 11.26 -3.70
N PRO A 274 -21.44 11.49 -3.13
CA PRO A 274 -21.74 11.20 -1.72
C PRO A 274 -22.00 9.72 -1.51
N ILE A 275 -20.96 8.92 -1.71
CA ILE A 275 -20.86 7.49 -1.45
C ILE A 275 -19.68 7.30 -0.52
N LEU A 276 -19.84 6.46 0.50
CA LEU A 276 -18.78 6.03 1.38
C LEU A 276 -19.01 4.55 1.70
N LEU A 277 -18.25 3.68 1.02
CA LEU A 277 -18.39 2.23 1.12
C LEU A 277 -17.09 1.63 1.68
N PRO A 278 -17.16 0.51 2.42
CA PRO A 278 -15.97 -0.22 2.83
C PRO A 278 -15.17 -0.65 1.62
N GLY A 279 -13.85 -0.71 1.79
CA GLY A 279 -12.94 -1.20 0.75
C GLY A 279 -13.45 -2.50 0.17
N GLU A 280 -13.83 -3.47 1.02
CA GLU A 280 -14.32 -4.83 0.72
C GLU A 280 -15.60 -4.90 -0.13
N LYS A 281 -16.35 -3.80 -0.25
CA LYS A 281 -17.48 -3.69 -1.17
C LYS A 281 -17.10 -3.14 -2.54
N THR A 282 -15.94 -2.52 -2.66
CA THR A 282 -15.51 -1.75 -3.85
C THR A 282 -14.44 -2.45 -4.67
N SER A 283 -14.25 -3.76 -4.47
CA SER A 283 -13.29 -4.54 -5.24
C SER A 283 -13.55 -4.49 -6.74
N THR A 284 -12.54 -4.07 -7.48
CA THR A 284 -12.56 -4.02 -8.95
C THR A 284 -12.52 -5.40 -9.62
N ARG A 285 -12.42 -6.49 -8.84
CA ARG A 285 -12.52 -7.85 -9.36
C ARG A 285 -13.97 -8.23 -9.70
N VAL A 286 -14.95 -7.57 -9.08
CA VAL A 286 -16.38 -7.89 -9.20
C VAL A 286 -17.18 -6.68 -9.72
N GLU A 287 -18.40 -6.93 -10.19
CA GLU A 287 -19.31 -5.83 -10.56
C GLU A 287 -19.88 -5.15 -9.31
N PRO A 288 -20.21 -3.85 -9.38
CA PRO A 288 -20.12 -2.96 -10.54
C PRO A 288 -18.74 -2.29 -10.72
N ALA A 289 -17.85 -2.42 -9.74
CA ALA A 289 -16.54 -1.75 -9.73
C ALA A 289 -15.70 -2.11 -10.97
N ARG A 290 -15.71 -3.38 -11.38
CA ARG A 290 -14.98 -3.86 -12.57
C ARG A 290 -15.34 -3.07 -13.82
N SER A 291 -16.62 -3.01 -14.18
CA SER A 291 -17.06 -2.27 -15.38
C SER A 291 -16.91 -0.76 -15.20
N LEU A 292 -17.09 -0.23 -13.99
CA LEU A 292 -16.91 1.19 -13.71
C LEU A 292 -15.45 1.64 -13.94
N TYR A 293 -14.48 0.92 -13.37
CA TYR A 293 -13.06 1.24 -13.48
C TYR A 293 -12.50 0.98 -14.89
N ALA A 294 -13.08 0.03 -15.63
CA ALA A 294 -12.75 -0.21 -17.05
C ALA A 294 -13.00 1.01 -17.96
N ARG A 295 -13.82 1.98 -17.52
CA ARG A 295 -14.07 3.24 -18.25
C ARG A 295 -12.99 4.30 -18.06
N LEU A 296 -12.12 4.17 -17.05
CA LEU A 296 -11.07 5.17 -16.78
C LEU A 296 -10.11 5.32 -17.97
N PRO A 297 -9.55 4.25 -18.57
CA PRO A 297 -8.73 4.37 -19.77
C PRO A 297 -9.48 4.98 -20.97
N GLU A 298 -10.78 4.69 -21.12
CA GLU A 298 -11.59 5.25 -22.21
C GLU A 298 -11.70 6.78 -22.08
N VAL A 299 -11.98 7.28 -20.87
CA VAL A 299 -12.05 8.73 -20.61
C VAL A 299 -10.66 9.37 -20.72
N ALA A 300 -9.62 8.71 -20.20
CA ALA A 300 -8.24 9.20 -20.27
C ALA A 300 -7.71 9.28 -21.71
N SER A 301 -8.24 8.49 -22.65
CA SER A 301 -7.83 8.50 -24.06
C SER A 301 -8.43 9.65 -24.90
N ARG A 302 -9.31 10.47 -24.33
CA ARG A 302 -9.99 11.57 -25.04
C ARG A 302 -9.04 12.74 -25.26
N ASP A 303 -9.18 13.41 -26.41
CA ASP A 303 -8.40 14.61 -26.72
C ASP A 303 -8.54 15.67 -25.61
N GLY A 304 -7.39 16.19 -25.17
CA GLY A 304 -7.32 17.20 -24.12
C GLY A 304 -7.48 16.68 -22.68
N VAL A 305 -7.55 15.35 -22.49
CA VAL A 305 -7.49 14.69 -21.17
C VAL A 305 -6.09 14.10 -20.96
N VAL A 306 -5.53 14.29 -19.76
CA VAL A 306 -4.26 13.71 -19.31
C VAL A 306 -4.51 12.45 -18.48
N ASP A 307 -5.48 12.48 -17.56
CA ASP A 307 -5.85 11.30 -16.76
C ASP A 307 -7.28 11.40 -16.21
N ALA A 308 -7.82 10.24 -15.85
CA ALA A 308 -9.11 10.08 -15.18
C ALA A 308 -8.97 9.08 -14.03
N ALA A 309 -9.54 9.41 -12.88
CA ALA A 309 -9.45 8.61 -11.67
C ALA A 309 -10.74 8.69 -10.82
N ILE A 310 -11.03 7.59 -10.13
CA ILE A 310 -12.12 7.47 -9.15
C ILE A 310 -11.50 7.05 -7.83
N TRP A 311 -11.70 7.88 -6.82
CA TRP A 311 -11.50 7.54 -5.42
C TRP A 311 -12.84 7.13 -4.83
N VAL A 312 -12.90 5.97 -4.18
CA VAL A 312 -14.11 5.50 -3.48
C VAL A 312 -14.23 6.09 -2.06
N GLY A 313 -13.15 6.71 -1.58
CA GLY A 313 -13.05 7.25 -0.23
C GLY A 313 -12.74 6.18 0.81
N TYR A 314 -12.33 6.63 2.00
CA TYR A 314 -11.94 5.74 3.09
C TYR A 314 -13.00 5.72 4.18
N ALA A 315 -13.69 4.59 4.31
CA ALA A 315 -14.87 4.47 5.15
C ALA A 315 -14.59 4.46 6.65
N TRP A 316 -13.37 4.16 7.08
CA TRP A 316 -13.00 4.11 8.51
C TRP A 316 -12.36 5.39 9.03
N ALA A 317 -12.54 6.51 8.32
CA ALA A 317 -12.30 7.83 8.86
C ALA A 317 -13.61 8.63 8.98
N ASP A 318 -13.72 9.40 10.07
CA ASP A 318 -14.82 10.31 10.32
C ASP A 318 -14.36 11.76 10.11
N GLU A 319 -14.23 12.15 8.84
CA GLU A 319 -13.86 13.51 8.45
C GLU A 319 -14.80 14.04 7.35
N PRO A 320 -15.04 15.37 7.27
CA PRO A 320 -15.92 15.95 6.24
C PRO A 320 -15.50 15.67 4.78
N ARG A 321 -14.25 15.26 4.55
CA ARG A 321 -13.70 14.90 3.23
C ARG A 321 -13.99 13.44 2.83
N CYS A 322 -14.48 12.61 3.75
CA CYS A 322 -14.68 11.19 3.50
C CYS A 322 -15.92 10.97 2.64
N HIS A 323 -15.68 10.80 1.34
CA HIS A 323 -16.66 10.45 0.33
C HIS A 323 -15.93 10.10 -0.97
N ALA A 324 -16.59 9.40 -1.87
CA ALA A 324 -16.07 9.13 -3.21
C ALA A 324 -15.86 10.43 -4.00
N THR A 325 -14.82 10.48 -4.82
CA THR A 325 -14.50 11.65 -5.65
C THR A 325 -14.02 11.19 -7.01
N VAL A 326 -14.51 11.85 -8.06
CA VAL A 326 -14.01 11.68 -9.42
C VAL A 326 -13.18 12.89 -9.79
N VAL A 327 -11.99 12.66 -10.35
CA VAL A 327 -11.18 13.72 -10.96
C VAL A 327 -10.79 13.31 -12.37
N VAL A 328 -11.05 14.21 -13.32
CA VAL A 328 -10.51 14.13 -14.68
C VAL A 328 -9.71 15.39 -14.92
N GLN A 329 -8.49 15.25 -15.40
CA GLN A 329 -7.56 16.37 -15.55
C GLN A 329 -6.98 16.42 -16.95
N GLY A 330 -6.62 17.61 -17.41
CA GLY A 330 -6.09 17.80 -18.75
C GLY A 330 -6.13 19.25 -19.22
N THR A 331 -5.86 19.44 -20.51
CA THR A 331 -5.71 20.76 -21.14
C THR A 331 -7.01 21.33 -21.70
N ASP A 332 -8.03 20.51 -21.94
CA ASP A 332 -9.38 20.96 -22.32
C ASP A 332 -10.33 20.87 -21.11
N PRO A 333 -10.69 22.02 -20.49
CA PRO A 333 -11.61 22.05 -19.36
C PRO A 333 -12.97 21.43 -19.63
N GLN A 334 -13.49 21.54 -20.85
CA GLN A 334 -14.80 21.00 -21.19
C GLN A 334 -14.75 19.48 -21.37
N ALA A 335 -13.68 18.95 -21.98
CA ALA A 335 -13.47 17.50 -22.07
C ALA A 335 -13.32 16.88 -20.67
N CYS A 336 -12.55 17.53 -19.79
CA CYS A 336 -12.37 17.10 -18.41
C CYS A 336 -13.69 17.11 -17.64
N ALA A 337 -14.45 18.22 -17.70
CA ALA A 337 -15.75 18.33 -17.04
C ALA A 337 -16.73 17.23 -17.50
N ARG A 338 -16.87 17.01 -18.82
CA ARG A 338 -17.74 15.96 -19.35
C ARG A 338 -17.33 14.57 -18.88
N GLY A 339 -16.03 14.26 -18.90
CA GLY A 339 -15.51 12.97 -18.42
C GLY A 339 -15.78 12.75 -16.93
N ALA A 340 -15.53 13.76 -16.10
CA ALA A 340 -15.75 13.66 -14.66
C ALA A 340 -17.24 13.47 -14.31
N GLU A 341 -18.13 14.26 -14.93
CA GLU A 341 -19.57 14.13 -14.70
C GLU A 341 -20.13 12.80 -15.20
N GLU A 342 -19.61 12.26 -16.30
CA GLU A 342 -20.01 10.97 -16.85
C GLU A 342 -19.66 9.82 -15.90
N LEU A 343 -18.41 9.78 -15.42
CA LEU A 343 -17.95 8.78 -14.45
C LEU A 343 -18.67 8.93 -13.11
N ALA A 344 -18.87 10.15 -12.63
CA ALA A 344 -19.57 10.42 -11.37
C ALA A 344 -21.05 10.01 -11.43
N ARG A 345 -21.73 10.27 -12.56
CA ARG A 345 -23.11 9.83 -12.78
C ARG A 345 -23.21 8.31 -12.80
N GLU A 346 -22.24 7.62 -13.41
CA GLU A 346 -22.24 6.15 -13.41
C GLU A 346 -22.00 5.59 -12.02
N LEU A 347 -20.98 6.08 -11.31
CA LEU A 347 -20.69 5.69 -9.95
C LEU A 347 -21.92 5.89 -9.04
N TRP A 348 -22.59 7.03 -9.15
CA TRP A 348 -23.84 7.27 -8.44
C TRP A 348 -24.94 6.29 -8.86
N ARG A 349 -25.09 6.02 -10.16
CA ARG A 349 -26.13 5.12 -10.69
C ARG A 349 -26.05 3.72 -10.10
N VAL A 350 -24.85 3.17 -9.95
CA VAL A 350 -24.60 1.77 -9.50
C VAL A 350 -24.33 1.64 -8.00
N ARG A 351 -24.50 2.71 -7.21
CA ARG A 351 -24.13 2.75 -5.79
C ARG A 351 -24.76 1.64 -4.93
N ASP A 352 -26.01 1.26 -5.21
CA ASP A 352 -26.73 0.23 -4.46
C ASP A 352 -26.32 -1.20 -4.87
N ASP A 353 -25.62 -1.34 -6.01
CA ASP A 353 -25.22 -2.64 -6.57
C ASP A 353 -23.87 -3.13 -6.02
N PHE A 354 -23.15 -2.31 -5.25
CA PHE A 354 -21.88 -2.70 -4.62
C PHE A 354 -22.13 -3.68 -3.46
N GLU A 355 -21.59 -4.90 -3.61
CA GLU A 355 -21.67 -5.97 -2.63
C GLU A 355 -20.28 -6.34 -2.11
N PHE A 356 -20.24 -7.02 -0.96
CA PHE A 356 -18.98 -7.57 -0.46
C PHE A 356 -18.42 -8.59 -1.46
N VAL A 357 -17.10 -8.55 -1.67
CA VAL A 357 -16.38 -9.43 -2.59
C VAL A 357 -16.51 -10.94 -2.28
N GLY A 358 -16.88 -11.26 -1.04
CA GLY A 358 -17.01 -12.63 -0.53
C GLY A 358 -18.29 -12.77 0.30
N PRO A 359 -18.74 -14.01 0.52
CA PRO A 359 -19.94 -14.27 1.30
C PRO A 359 -19.74 -13.80 2.75
N THR A 360 -20.67 -12.98 3.24
CA THR A 360 -20.64 -12.49 4.61
C THR A 360 -21.46 -13.37 5.55
N ALA A 361 -21.11 -13.34 6.84
CA ALA A 361 -21.90 -13.93 7.91
C ALA A 361 -21.52 -13.32 9.27
N THR A 362 -22.27 -13.64 10.32
CA THR A 362 -21.76 -13.51 11.69
C THR A 362 -20.60 -14.49 11.94
N LEU A 363 -19.79 -14.28 12.98
CA LEU A 363 -18.70 -15.20 13.31
C LEU A 363 -19.21 -16.63 13.59
N ASP A 364 -20.29 -16.76 14.38
CA ASP A 364 -20.86 -18.07 14.72
C ASP A 364 -21.35 -18.81 13.47
N GLU A 365 -22.09 -18.12 12.59
CA GLU A 365 -22.53 -18.70 11.32
C GLU A 365 -21.34 -19.07 10.42
N ALA A 366 -20.26 -18.28 10.41
CA ALA A 366 -19.06 -18.59 9.64
C ALA A 366 -18.39 -19.88 10.12
N VAL A 367 -18.26 -20.05 11.44
CA VAL A 367 -17.71 -21.26 12.07
C VAL A 367 -18.62 -22.45 11.81
N ASP A 368 -19.93 -22.31 12.00
CA ASP A 368 -20.90 -23.39 11.76
C ASP A 368 -20.86 -23.86 10.30
N ARG A 369 -20.75 -22.92 9.36
CA ARG A 369 -20.63 -23.21 7.92
C ARG A 369 -19.32 -23.93 7.62
N ALA A 370 -18.23 -23.56 8.27
CA ALA A 370 -16.92 -24.20 8.11
C ALA A 370 -16.91 -25.63 8.67
N LEU A 371 -17.49 -25.85 9.86
CA LEU A 371 -17.59 -27.17 10.50
C LEU A 371 -18.53 -28.13 9.75
N ALA A 372 -19.64 -27.63 9.20
CA ALA A 372 -20.55 -28.41 8.37
C ALA A 372 -19.99 -28.68 6.96
N GLY A 373 -19.03 -27.85 6.51
CA GLY A 373 -18.41 -27.92 5.19
C GLY A 373 -17.59 -29.18 4.99
N ARG A 374 -17.54 -29.66 3.74
CA ARG A 374 -16.68 -30.78 3.32
C ARG A 374 -15.38 -30.31 2.66
N THR A 375 -15.27 -29.02 2.38
CA THR A 375 -14.16 -28.36 1.69
C THR A 375 -13.23 -27.72 2.70
N ARG A 376 -11.94 -28.07 2.66
CA ARG A 376 -10.92 -27.63 3.62
C ARG A 376 -9.63 -27.21 2.90
N PRO A 377 -8.94 -26.15 3.37
CA PRO A 377 -9.31 -25.31 4.50
C PRO A 377 -10.47 -24.36 4.17
N HIS A 378 -11.33 -24.09 5.16
CA HIS A 378 -12.29 -22.99 5.10
C HIS A 378 -11.67 -21.76 5.77
N VAL A 379 -11.56 -20.65 5.04
CA VAL A 379 -10.98 -19.41 5.55
C VAL A 379 -12.09 -18.54 6.15
N ILE A 380 -11.86 -17.99 7.34
CA ILE A 380 -12.73 -17.01 7.98
C ILE A 380 -11.94 -15.71 8.14
N SER A 381 -12.40 -14.67 7.47
CA SER A 381 -11.85 -13.33 7.60
C SER A 381 -12.45 -12.63 8.81
N ASP A 382 -11.63 -12.32 9.81
CA ASP A 382 -11.98 -11.42 10.92
C ASP A 382 -11.88 -9.98 10.43
N SER A 383 -13.00 -9.44 9.92
CA SER A 383 -12.98 -8.21 9.14
C SER A 383 -12.81 -6.94 9.97
N GLY A 384 -13.32 -6.92 11.21
CA GLY A 384 -13.38 -5.74 12.06
C GLY A 384 -12.03 -5.31 12.63
N ASP A 385 -11.03 -6.20 12.62
CA ASP A 385 -9.67 -5.93 13.08
C ASP A 385 -8.60 -6.20 12.01
N ASN A 386 -8.91 -5.94 10.74
CA ASN A 386 -7.98 -6.08 9.62
C ASN A 386 -6.84 -5.04 9.72
N PRO A 387 -5.57 -5.44 9.97
CA PRO A 387 -4.46 -4.49 10.03
C PRO A 387 -4.20 -3.79 8.70
N GLY A 388 -4.52 -4.43 7.58
CA GLY A 388 -4.39 -3.88 6.23
C GLY A 388 -5.44 -2.84 5.87
N ALA A 389 -6.42 -2.57 6.74
CA ALA A 389 -7.40 -1.50 6.59
C ALA A 389 -7.33 -0.48 7.73
N GLY A 390 -6.36 -0.60 8.64
CA GLY A 390 -6.22 0.28 9.81
C GLY A 390 -6.71 -0.29 11.15
N GLY A 391 -7.12 -1.57 11.20
CA GLY A 391 -7.42 -2.29 12.44
C GLY A 391 -6.20 -2.34 13.37
N THR A 392 -6.40 -2.55 14.67
CA THR A 392 -5.27 -2.51 15.60
C THR A 392 -4.41 -3.76 15.45
N GLY A 393 -5.01 -4.92 15.23
CA GLY A 393 -4.38 -6.24 15.21
C GLY A 393 -4.34 -6.92 16.58
N ASP A 394 -4.69 -6.23 17.67
CA ASP A 394 -4.80 -6.80 19.02
C ASP A 394 -6.24 -6.97 19.51
N VAL A 395 -7.26 -6.77 18.67
CA VAL A 395 -8.64 -7.07 19.07
C VAL A 395 -8.78 -8.58 19.30
N THR A 396 -9.27 -8.92 20.49
CA THR A 396 -9.40 -10.30 20.98
C THR A 396 -10.80 -10.87 20.81
N TRP A 397 -11.77 -10.06 20.36
CA TRP A 397 -13.19 -10.44 20.34
C TRP A 397 -13.43 -11.77 19.63
N THR A 398 -12.84 -11.95 18.45
CA THR A 398 -12.93 -13.18 17.65
C THR A 398 -12.29 -14.36 18.38
N LEU A 399 -11.03 -14.21 18.83
CA LEU A 399 -10.31 -15.27 19.55
C LEU A 399 -11.08 -15.70 20.81
N ALA A 400 -11.61 -14.75 21.59
CA ALA A 400 -12.38 -15.03 22.80
C ALA A 400 -13.65 -15.83 22.50
N ARG A 401 -14.37 -15.54 21.40
CA ARG A 401 -15.54 -16.32 20.98
C ARG A 401 -15.18 -17.72 20.51
N LEU A 402 -14.10 -17.86 19.74
CA LEU A 402 -13.63 -19.17 19.28
C LEU A 402 -13.17 -20.05 20.45
N LEU A 403 -12.61 -19.46 21.51
CA LEU A 403 -12.22 -20.20 22.72
C LEU A 403 -13.41 -20.71 23.55
N GLU A 404 -14.61 -20.16 23.36
CA GLU A 404 -15.82 -20.61 24.04
C GLU A 404 -16.53 -21.77 23.32
N ARG A 405 -16.03 -22.18 22.15
CA ARG A 405 -16.59 -23.21 21.29
C ARG A 405 -15.96 -24.58 21.60
N PRO A 406 -16.66 -25.52 22.27
CA PRO A 406 -16.10 -26.84 22.62
C PRO A 406 -15.78 -27.69 21.40
N ASP A 407 -16.48 -27.45 20.29
CA ASP A 407 -16.26 -28.07 18.98
C ASP A 407 -15.02 -27.54 18.24
N LEU A 408 -14.32 -26.54 18.80
CA LEU A 408 -13.00 -26.08 18.36
C LEU A 408 -11.90 -26.36 19.40
N THR A 409 -12.26 -26.51 20.67
CA THR A 409 -11.32 -26.53 21.80
C THR A 409 -11.20 -27.87 22.52
N ALA A 410 -11.96 -28.90 22.11
CA ALA A 410 -11.72 -30.27 22.55
C ALA A 410 -10.53 -30.90 21.79
N ASP A 411 -9.89 -31.93 22.36
CA ASP A 411 -8.70 -32.57 21.79
C ASP A 411 -8.95 -33.28 20.45
N ASP A 412 -10.20 -33.69 20.20
CA ASP A 412 -10.65 -34.31 18.95
C ASP A 412 -11.33 -33.30 17.98
N SER A 413 -11.29 -32.01 18.33
CA SER A 413 -11.83 -30.95 17.47
C SER A 413 -11.01 -30.75 16.20
N PRO A 414 -11.63 -30.23 15.12
CA PRO A 414 -10.93 -29.86 13.90
C PRO A 414 -9.77 -28.88 14.16
N THR A 415 -8.71 -29.02 13.36
CA THR A 415 -7.56 -28.11 13.42
C THR A 415 -7.99 -26.72 12.96
N THR A 416 -7.96 -25.77 13.89
CA THR A 416 -8.33 -24.37 13.65
C THR A 416 -7.12 -23.49 13.90
N LEU A 417 -6.63 -22.80 12.88
CA LEU A 417 -5.55 -21.82 13.02
C LEU A 417 -6.15 -20.43 13.20
N VAL A 418 -5.72 -19.67 14.20
CA VAL A 418 -6.22 -18.31 14.47
C VAL A 418 -5.04 -17.35 14.51
N ALA A 419 -4.91 -16.53 13.46
CA ALA A 419 -3.84 -15.56 13.31
C ALA A 419 -4.39 -14.13 13.17
N SER A 420 -3.85 -13.13 13.85
CA SER A 420 -2.93 -13.18 15.00
C SER A 420 -3.36 -12.13 16.01
N VAL A 421 -2.84 -12.21 17.23
CA VAL A 421 -3.03 -11.19 18.26
C VAL A 421 -1.65 -10.78 18.75
N PHE A 422 -1.27 -9.51 18.60
CA PHE A 422 0.03 -9.05 19.11
C PHE A 422 -0.06 -8.66 20.58
N ASP A 423 0.94 -9.05 21.37
CA ASP A 423 1.11 -8.70 22.78
C ASP A 423 2.55 -8.98 23.22
N ALA A 424 3.38 -7.94 23.26
CA ALA A 424 4.79 -8.06 23.63
C ALA A 424 5.00 -8.56 25.06
N GLU A 425 4.13 -8.19 26.01
CA GLU A 425 4.23 -8.63 27.40
C GLU A 425 3.89 -10.12 27.52
N ALA A 426 2.87 -10.57 26.77
CA ALA A 426 2.55 -11.99 26.71
C ALA A 426 3.67 -12.81 26.06
N LEU A 427 4.28 -12.32 24.98
CA LEU A 427 5.42 -12.98 24.34
C LEU A 427 6.61 -13.11 25.28
N GLU A 428 6.95 -12.04 26.00
CA GLU A 428 8.04 -12.06 26.96
C GLU A 428 7.80 -13.11 28.07
N ALA A 429 6.57 -13.26 28.55
CA ALA A 429 6.23 -14.29 29.53
C ALA A 429 6.36 -15.72 28.98
N LEU A 430 6.17 -15.91 27.66
CA LEU A 430 6.26 -17.22 26.99
C LEU A 430 7.71 -17.59 26.60
N ARG A 431 8.59 -16.61 26.39
CA ARG A 431 10.02 -16.85 26.07
C ARG A 431 10.76 -17.68 27.11
N HIS A 432 10.31 -17.64 28.37
CA HIS A 432 10.91 -18.37 29.48
C HIS A 432 10.28 -19.76 29.71
N ARG A 433 9.43 -20.23 28.79
CA ARG A 433 8.74 -21.54 28.86
C ARG A 433 9.34 -22.52 27.86
N GLU A 434 9.12 -23.81 28.11
CA GLU A 434 9.53 -24.87 27.20
C GLU A 434 8.38 -25.22 26.24
N ILE A 435 8.69 -25.52 24.99
CA ILE A 435 7.71 -26.06 24.04
C ILE A 435 7.14 -27.36 24.64
N GLY A 436 5.81 -27.45 24.70
CA GLY A 436 5.08 -28.54 25.37
C GLY A 436 4.56 -28.17 26.77
N ASP A 437 4.99 -27.05 27.35
CA ASP A 437 4.48 -26.58 28.63
C ASP A 437 2.98 -26.24 28.55
N PHE A 438 2.25 -26.57 29.61
CA PHE A 438 0.92 -26.00 29.83
C PHE A 438 1.08 -24.56 30.31
N VAL A 439 0.46 -23.62 29.59
CA VAL A 439 0.48 -22.19 29.87
C VAL A 439 -0.93 -21.67 30.07
N GLU A 440 -1.05 -20.71 31.00
CA GLU A 440 -2.26 -19.94 31.23
C GLU A 440 -1.90 -18.45 31.19
N ILE A 441 -2.39 -17.75 30.17
CA ILE A 441 -1.97 -16.38 29.87
C ILE A 441 -3.10 -15.56 29.25
N GLU A 442 -3.09 -14.26 29.47
CA GLU A 442 -3.98 -13.31 28.81
C GLU A 442 -3.24 -12.60 27.68
N VAL A 443 -3.86 -12.51 26.50
CA VAL A 443 -3.24 -11.92 25.30
C VAL A 443 -4.13 -10.84 24.67
N GLY A 444 -3.50 -9.81 24.14
CA GLY A 444 -4.14 -8.76 23.33
C GLY A 444 -4.97 -7.76 24.12
N ALA A 445 -5.75 -6.94 23.40
CA ALA A 445 -6.58 -5.86 23.94
C ALA A 445 -5.80 -4.87 24.83
N ARG A 446 -4.53 -4.60 24.48
CA ARG A 446 -3.67 -3.62 25.15
C ARG A 446 -3.94 -2.20 24.65
N THR A 447 -4.48 -2.10 23.43
CA THR A 447 -4.89 -0.85 22.81
C THR A 447 -6.34 -0.54 23.19
N THR A 448 -6.58 0.64 23.77
CA THR A 448 -7.90 1.01 24.32
C THR A 448 -8.54 2.18 23.58
N PRO A 449 -9.87 2.18 23.37
CA PRO A 449 -10.82 1.13 23.74
C PRO A 449 -10.73 -0.12 22.85
N SER A 450 -10.92 -1.31 23.43
CA SER A 450 -11.07 -2.58 22.71
C SER A 450 -12.50 -3.10 22.88
N PRO A 451 -13.12 -3.73 21.85
CA PRO A 451 -14.46 -4.29 21.95
C PRO A 451 -14.54 -5.54 22.86
N ALA A 452 -13.40 -6.11 23.26
CA ALA A 452 -13.31 -7.24 24.19
C ALA A 452 -12.10 -7.10 25.12
N PRO A 453 -12.14 -7.69 26.34
CA PRO A 453 -10.98 -7.77 27.22
C PRO A 453 -9.91 -8.72 26.65
N PRO A 454 -8.68 -8.74 27.21
CA PRO A 454 -7.67 -9.73 26.84
C PRO A 454 -8.22 -11.16 26.79
N ALA A 455 -7.83 -11.94 25.78
CA ALA A 455 -8.27 -13.33 25.65
C ALA A 455 -7.45 -14.24 26.56
N ARG A 456 -8.13 -15.05 27.39
CA ARG A 456 -7.46 -16.01 28.28
C ARG A 456 -7.22 -17.33 27.56
N LEU A 457 -5.95 -17.61 27.25
CA LEU A 457 -5.50 -18.86 26.66
C LEU A 457 -5.05 -19.83 27.77
N ARG A 458 -5.56 -21.07 27.70
CA ARG A 458 -5.24 -22.16 28.64
C ARG A 458 -4.93 -23.41 27.82
N GLY A 459 -3.65 -23.63 27.54
CA GLY A 459 -3.27 -24.59 26.51
C GLY A 459 -1.80 -24.96 26.55
N ILE A 460 -1.35 -25.66 25.51
CA ILE A 460 0.04 -26.09 25.36
C ILE A 460 0.79 -25.06 24.52
N LEU A 461 1.97 -24.63 24.97
CA LEU A 461 2.90 -23.87 24.13
C LEU A 461 3.37 -24.79 22.99
N HIS A 462 2.82 -24.60 21.79
CA HIS A 462 3.02 -25.47 20.64
C HIS A 462 4.34 -25.18 19.92
N SER A 463 4.68 -23.90 19.75
CA SER A 463 5.93 -23.48 19.13
C SER A 463 6.30 -22.06 19.56
N LEU A 464 7.59 -21.74 19.49
CA LEU A 464 8.14 -20.42 19.74
C LEU A 464 9.19 -20.10 18.65
N HIS A 465 9.14 -18.89 18.12
CA HIS A 465 9.98 -18.42 17.01
C HIS A 465 10.47 -17.00 17.32
N GLU A 466 11.69 -16.68 16.88
CA GLU A 466 12.33 -15.37 17.09
C GLU A 466 12.94 -14.85 15.79
N GLY A 467 13.07 -13.53 15.68
CA GLY A 467 13.73 -12.88 14.56
C GLY A 467 12.88 -12.73 13.30
N ASP A 468 11.55 -12.84 13.42
CA ASP A 468 10.67 -12.41 12.34
C ASP A 468 10.83 -10.89 12.14
N PRO A 469 11.04 -10.42 10.90
CA PRO A 469 11.35 -9.02 10.63
C PRO A 469 10.23 -8.05 11.02
N ASP A 470 8.98 -8.51 11.02
CA ASP A 470 7.80 -7.68 11.26
C ASP A 470 7.18 -7.96 12.63
N ALA A 471 7.07 -9.23 13.01
CA ALA A 471 6.46 -9.65 14.27
C ALA A 471 7.43 -9.68 15.46
N GLY A 472 8.75 -9.71 15.24
CA GLY A 472 9.73 -9.98 16.30
C GLY A 472 9.64 -11.44 16.76
N GLY A 473 9.21 -11.66 18.00
CA GLY A 473 8.86 -12.97 18.54
C GLY A 473 7.45 -13.45 18.13
N ILE A 474 7.29 -14.77 17.92
CA ILE A 474 6.01 -15.41 17.63
C ILE A 474 5.84 -16.66 18.49
N ALA A 475 4.71 -16.78 19.18
CA ALA A 475 4.32 -17.97 19.93
C ALA A 475 3.01 -18.55 19.39
N VAL A 476 2.89 -19.87 19.41
CA VAL A 476 1.63 -20.56 19.10
C VAL A 476 1.16 -21.30 20.34
N ILE A 477 -0.06 -21.03 20.79
CA ILE A 477 -0.68 -21.71 21.93
C ILE A 477 -1.83 -22.58 21.42
N ARG A 478 -1.76 -23.88 21.72
CA ARG A 478 -2.77 -24.86 21.33
C ARG A 478 -3.76 -25.13 22.46
N VAL A 479 -5.05 -24.92 22.18
CA VAL A 479 -6.19 -25.24 23.06
C VAL A 479 -7.07 -26.25 22.33
N GLY A 480 -6.89 -27.54 22.60
CA GLY A 480 -7.53 -28.62 21.82
C GLY A 480 -7.14 -28.56 20.34
N GLY A 481 -8.14 -28.47 19.44
CA GLY A 481 -7.94 -28.28 18.01
C GLY A 481 -7.50 -26.86 17.59
N LEU A 482 -7.72 -25.85 18.44
CA LEU A 482 -7.42 -24.45 18.14
C LEU A 482 -5.95 -24.09 18.40
N HIS A 483 -5.30 -23.46 17.43
CA HIS A 483 -3.93 -22.95 17.50
C HIS A 483 -3.95 -21.42 17.36
N ALA A 484 -3.76 -20.72 18.47
CA ALA A 484 -3.75 -19.26 18.51
C ALA A 484 -2.33 -18.73 18.31
N VAL A 485 -2.14 -17.86 17.33
CA VAL A 485 -0.87 -17.19 17.03
C VAL A 485 -0.80 -15.86 17.78
N VAL A 486 0.22 -15.72 18.62
CA VAL A 486 0.54 -14.50 19.36
C VAL A 486 1.85 -13.94 18.83
N THR A 487 1.93 -12.63 18.56
CA THR A 487 3.14 -11.96 18.07
C THR A 487 3.62 -10.88 19.03
N GLU A 488 4.90 -10.52 19.00
CA GLU A 488 5.44 -9.43 19.83
C GLU A 488 5.07 -8.06 19.26
N HIS A 489 5.09 -7.94 17.94
CA HIS A 489 4.73 -6.74 17.19
C HIS A 489 3.59 -7.03 16.22
N ARG A 490 2.96 -5.93 15.76
CA ARG A 490 1.83 -5.99 14.83
C ARG A 490 2.28 -6.52 13.48
N LYS A 491 1.80 -7.70 13.11
CA LYS A 491 2.03 -8.35 11.81
C LYS A 491 0.71 -8.88 11.23
N ALA A 492 0.44 -8.58 9.97
CA ALA A 492 -0.66 -9.19 9.24
C ALA A 492 -0.24 -10.59 8.75
N PHE A 493 -1.10 -11.59 8.96
CA PHE A 493 -0.91 -12.93 8.39
C PHE A 493 -1.71 -13.00 7.08
N HIS A 494 -1.05 -12.67 5.99
CA HIS A 494 -1.67 -12.55 4.67
C HIS A 494 -1.19 -13.59 3.67
N ASP A 495 -0.12 -14.32 3.98
CA ASP A 495 0.47 -15.30 3.08
C ASP A 495 0.49 -16.68 3.72
N VAL A 496 0.36 -17.71 2.88
CA VAL A 496 0.61 -19.11 3.29
C VAL A 496 2.02 -19.26 3.90
N ALA A 497 2.99 -18.49 3.41
CA ALA A 497 4.34 -18.43 3.94
C ALA A 497 4.39 -17.98 5.43
N ASP A 498 3.49 -17.10 5.87
CA ASP A 498 3.46 -16.63 7.26
C ASP A 498 3.16 -17.77 8.24
N PHE A 499 2.29 -18.70 7.84
CA PHE A 499 1.94 -19.87 8.64
C PHE A 499 3.02 -20.95 8.58
N THR A 500 3.51 -21.25 7.37
CA THR A 500 4.49 -22.32 7.18
C THR A 500 5.85 -21.98 7.78
N ALA A 501 6.24 -20.69 7.82
CA ALA A 501 7.45 -20.22 8.48
C ALA A 501 7.45 -20.51 9.99
N ILE A 502 6.28 -20.58 10.62
CA ILE A 502 6.12 -20.88 12.05
C ILE A 502 5.69 -22.33 12.32
N GLY A 503 5.82 -23.21 11.32
CA GLY A 503 5.54 -24.64 11.44
C GLY A 503 4.05 -25.01 11.42
N LEU A 504 3.16 -24.09 11.05
CA LEU A 504 1.74 -24.38 10.84
C LEU A 504 1.46 -24.74 9.37
N ASP A 505 0.61 -25.74 9.15
CA ASP A 505 0.14 -26.13 7.81
C ASP A 505 -1.30 -25.62 7.59
N PRO A 506 -1.49 -24.46 6.94
CA PRO A 506 -2.81 -23.93 6.68
C PRO A 506 -3.57 -24.74 5.61
N GLY A 507 -2.89 -25.54 4.79
CA GLY A 507 -3.52 -26.41 3.78
C GLY A 507 -4.06 -27.72 4.36
N GLY A 508 -3.45 -28.20 5.45
CA GLY A 508 -3.93 -29.33 6.24
C GLY A 508 -4.96 -28.96 7.30
N ALA A 509 -5.14 -27.67 7.61
CA ALA A 509 -6.12 -27.19 8.58
C ALA A 509 -7.57 -27.33 8.10
N ASP A 510 -8.49 -27.45 9.04
CA ASP A 510 -9.92 -27.45 8.76
C ASP A 510 -10.44 -26.02 8.60
N ILE A 511 -10.00 -25.14 9.51
CA ILE A 511 -10.38 -23.73 9.56
C ILE A 511 -9.12 -22.86 9.70
N VAL A 512 -9.05 -21.78 8.92
CA VAL A 512 -8.02 -20.75 9.05
C VAL A 512 -8.71 -19.41 9.28
N VAL A 513 -8.48 -18.81 10.44
CA VAL A 513 -9.02 -17.50 10.81
C VAL A 513 -7.91 -16.46 10.71
N THR A 514 -8.12 -15.43 9.89
CA THR A 514 -7.14 -14.37 9.62
C THR A 514 -7.79 -12.99 9.67
N LYS A 515 -7.08 -12.00 10.19
CA LYS A 515 -7.51 -10.61 10.21
C LYS A 515 -7.26 -9.90 8.88
N ILE A 516 -8.07 -10.19 7.88
CA ILE A 516 -7.96 -9.64 6.52
C ILE A 516 -9.36 -9.37 5.94
N GLY A 517 -9.50 -8.31 5.14
CA GLY A 517 -10.75 -8.01 4.44
C GLY A 517 -10.93 -8.81 3.16
N TYR A 518 -9.89 -8.82 2.33
CA TYR A 518 -9.77 -9.62 1.12
C TYR A 518 -8.89 -10.84 1.38
N LEU A 519 -9.17 -11.96 0.71
CA LEU A 519 -8.14 -12.99 0.60
C LEU A 519 -7.04 -12.50 -0.34
N GLU A 520 -5.86 -12.36 0.23
CA GLU A 520 -4.61 -12.09 -0.48
C GLU A 520 -4.25 -13.29 -1.36
N PRO A 521 -3.48 -13.12 -2.46
CA PRO A 521 -3.40 -14.11 -3.54
C PRO A 521 -3.14 -15.55 -3.09
N THR A 522 -2.18 -15.77 -2.19
CA THR A 522 -1.81 -17.13 -1.76
C THR A 522 -2.87 -17.76 -0.84
N LEU A 523 -3.52 -16.98 0.02
CA LEU A 523 -4.65 -17.45 0.83
C LEU A 523 -5.92 -17.65 -0.01
N HIS A 524 -6.13 -16.83 -1.03
CA HIS A 524 -7.22 -16.99 -1.99
C HIS A 524 -7.09 -18.32 -2.75
N ASP A 525 -5.88 -18.63 -3.24
CA ASP A 525 -5.60 -19.88 -3.95
C ASP A 525 -5.64 -21.11 -3.04
N LEU A 526 -5.32 -20.92 -1.75
CA LEU A 526 -5.44 -21.96 -0.72
C LEU A 526 -6.90 -22.30 -0.38
N ALA A 527 -7.76 -21.29 -0.28
CA ALA A 527 -9.11 -21.44 0.22
C ALA A 527 -9.92 -22.48 -0.59
N ARG A 528 -10.66 -23.34 0.11
CA ARG A 528 -11.69 -24.22 -0.50
C ARG A 528 -13.11 -23.81 -0.10
N GLY A 529 -13.21 -22.96 0.90
CA GLY A 529 -14.37 -22.16 1.26
C GLY A 529 -13.89 -20.88 1.95
N TRP A 530 -14.71 -19.84 1.92
CA TRP A 530 -14.38 -18.55 2.53
C TRP A 530 -15.65 -17.93 3.12
N THR A 531 -15.52 -17.26 4.26
CA THR A 531 -16.54 -16.36 4.81
C THR A 531 -15.87 -15.08 5.32
N LEU A 532 -16.42 -13.93 4.97
CA LEU A 532 -16.09 -12.64 5.60
C LEU A 532 -16.96 -12.46 6.85
N ALA A 533 -16.39 -12.71 8.02
CA ALA A 533 -17.11 -12.57 9.28
C ALA A 533 -17.19 -11.09 9.68
N LEU A 534 -18.39 -10.56 9.82
CA LEU A 534 -18.66 -9.14 10.14
C LEU A 534 -18.45 -8.86 11.63
N THR A 535 -17.20 -8.89 12.07
CA THR A 535 -16.77 -8.74 13.47
C THR A 535 -16.62 -7.27 13.87
N PRO A 536 -16.71 -6.95 15.18
CA PRO A 536 -16.52 -5.59 15.67
C PRO A 536 -15.04 -5.19 15.75
N GLY A 537 -14.74 -3.92 15.46
CA GLY A 537 -13.41 -3.34 15.67
C GLY A 537 -13.23 -1.98 15.00
N GLY A 538 -11.99 -1.48 14.94
CA GLY A 538 -11.67 -0.15 14.39
C GLY A 538 -11.87 -0.02 12.88
N VAL A 539 -12.08 -1.15 12.18
CA VAL A 539 -12.34 -1.21 10.73
C VAL A 539 -13.58 -2.04 10.44
N ASP A 540 -14.61 -1.82 11.24
CA ASP A 540 -15.88 -2.52 11.14
C ASP A 540 -16.52 -2.40 9.75
N GLN A 541 -16.96 -3.53 9.20
CA GLN A 541 -17.65 -3.58 7.90
C GLN A 541 -19.11 -3.13 8.00
N ASP A 542 -19.67 -3.17 9.21
CA ASP A 542 -20.94 -2.55 9.56
C ASP A 542 -20.69 -1.09 9.94
N LEU A 543 -20.61 -0.22 8.93
CA LEU A 543 -20.23 1.19 9.12
C LEU A 543 -21.16 1.94 10.09
N GLU A 544 -22.44 1.57 10.16
CA GLU A 544 -23.39 2.23 11.08
C GLU A 544 -23.00 2.01 12.56
N ARG A 545 -22.35 0.88 12.87
CA ARG A 545 -21.89 0.55 14.23
C ARG A 545 -20.73 1.42 14.70
N LEU A 546 -19.94 2.00 13.79
CA LEU A 546 -18.83 2.89 14.09
C LEU A 546 -19.30 4.28 14.56
N GLY A 547 -20.49 4.70 14.12
CA GLY A 547 -21.15 5.90 14.60
C GLY A 547 -20.52 7.20 14.09
N HIS A 548 -20.20 7.29 12.79
CA HIS A 548 -19.72 8.51 12.12
C HIS A 548 -20.61 9.74 12.43
N LYS A 549 -19.97 10.86 12.77
CA LYS A 549 -20.60 12.13 13.15
C LYS A 549 -20.15 13.31 12.30
N GLU A 550 -18.94 13.26 11.75
CA GLU A 550 -18.27 14.38 11.09
C GLU A 550 -18.33 14.30 9.56
N ILE A 551 -18.65 13.13 8.99
CA ILE A 551 -18.91 12.99 7.56
C ILE A 551 -20.06 13.90 7.10
N ARG A 552 -19.97 14.40 5.85
CA ARG A 552 -21.02 15.24 5.28
C ARG A 552 -22.20 14.39 4.83
N ARG A 553 -23.35 14.62 5.45
CA ARG A 553 -24.63 13.99 5.10
C ARG A 553 -25.49 14.91 4.22
N PRO A 554 -26.36 14.37 3.33
CA PRO A 554 -26.62 12.93 3.16
C PRO A 554 -25.54 12.22 2.33
N VAL A 555 -25.25 10.96 2.68
CA VAL A 555 -24.23 10.10 2.05
C VAL A 555 -24.69 8.64 2.03
N HIS A 556 -24.50 7.97 0.90
CA HIS A 556 -24.81 6.55 0.75
C HIS A 556 -23.70 5.70 1.41
N PRO A 557 -24.02 4.63 2.18
CA PRO A 557 -25.35 4.08 2.45
C PRO A 557 -26.01 4.62 3.75
N PHE A 558 -25.37 5.55 4.46
CA PHE A 558 -25.75 6.02 5.80
C PHE A 558 -27.11 6.71 5.89
N ASP A 559 -27.58 7.32 4.79
CA ASP A 559 -28.83 8.08 4.74
C ASP A 559 -29.81 7.42 3.76
N PRO A 560 -30.98 6.89 4.22
CA PRO A 560 -31.88 6.09 3.39
C PRO A 560 -32.40 6.75 2.12
N GLU A 561 -32.57 8.08 2.11
CA GLU A 561 -33.00 8.86 0.95
C GLU A 561 -32.00 8.81 -0.22
N THR A 562 -30.75 8.44 0.06
CA THR A 562 -29.70 8.29 -0.94
C THR A 562 -29.84 7.01 -1.75
N ARG A 563 -30.59 6.00 -1.30
CA ARG A 563 -30.79 4.74 -2.03
C ARG A 563 -31.56 4.96 -3.33
N VAL A 564 -31.49 4.00 -4.24
CA VAL A 564 -32.28 4.01 -5.48
C VAL A 564 -33.77 4.07 -5.13
N GLY A 565 -34.45 5.09 -5.63
CA GLY A 565 -35.86 5.37 -5.30
C GLY A 565 -36.09 6.20 -4.02
N GLY A 566 -35.03 6.57 -3.28
CA GLY A 566 -35.12 7.34 -2.03
C GLY A 566 -35.49 8.82 -2.16
N GLY A 567 -35.63 9.33 -3.39
CA GLY A 567 -36.13 10.68 -3.66
C GLY A 567 -35.11 11.82 -3.55
N TRP A 568 -33.87 11.52 -3.15
CA TRP A 568 -32.76 12.49 -3.13
C TRP A 568 -31.72 12.18 -4.22
N ALA A 569 -31.15 13.22 -4.82
CA ALA A 569 -30.06 13.12 -5.79
C ALA A 569 -29.04 14.25 -5.59
N PRO A 570 -27.73 13.96 -5.64
CA PRO A 570 -26.69 14.96 -5.51
C PRO A 570 -26.53 15.81 -6.77
N ASP A 571 -25.94 17.00 -6.60
CA ASP A 571 -25.40 17.77 -7.73
C ASP A 571 -24.07 17.15 -8.17
N LEU A 572 -24.08 16.51 -9.34
CA LEU A 572 -22.92 15.83 -9.93
C LEU A 572 -22.25 16.66 -11.03
N ARG A 573 -22.34 17.99 -10.96
CA ARG A 573 -21.63 18.90 -11.86
C ARG A 573 -20.15 18.97 -11.50
N ALA A 574 -19.30 19.06 -12.52
CA ALA A 574 -17.88 19.22 -12.31
C ALA A 574 -17.53 20.63 -11.80
N GLU A 575 -16.77 20.69 -10.72
CA GLU A 575 -16.01 21.87 -10.33
C GLU A 575 -14.68 21.87 -11.08
N VAL A 576 -14.49 22.81 -12.00
CA VAL A 576 -13.23 22.97 -12.74
C VAL A 576 -12.27 23.84 -11.92
N LEU A 577 -11.22 23.21 -11.40
CA LEU A 577 -10.18 23.81 -10.59
C LEU A 577 -8.97 24.14 -11.47
N SER A 578 -8.56 25.41 -11.44
CA SER A 578 -7.26 25.84 -11.98
C SER A 578 -6.18 25.66 -10.92
N GLY A 579 -4.92 25.51 -11.34
CA GLY A 579 -3.79 25.45 -10.39
C GLY A 579 -3.65 26.77 -9.61
N PRO A 580 -2.81 26.79 -8.57
CA PRO A 580 -2.42 28.03 -7.91
C PRO A 580 -1.94 29.05 -8.94
N ALA A 581 -2.29 30.33 -8.77
CA ALA A 581 -1.92 31.37 -9.73
C ALA A 581 -0.39 31.40 -9.94
N LYS A 582 0.05 30.97 -11.12
CA LYS A 582 1.47 30.94 -11.49
C LYS A 582 1.93 32.38 -11.79
N PRO A 583 3.12 32.81 -11.32
CA PRO A 583 3.68 34.08 -11.75
C PRO A 583 3.83 34.08 -13.27
N PRO A 584 3.68 35.24 -13.95
CA PRO A 584 3.87 35.31 -15.39
C PRO A 584 5.26 34.77 -15.73
N LYS A 585 5.31 33.75 -16.62
CA LYS A 585 6.59 33.25 -17.14
C LYS A 585 7.37 34.46 -17.66
N ALA A 586 8.55 34.71 -17.09
CA ALA A 586 9.42 35.77 -17.59
C ALA A 586 9.56 35.56 -19.09
N ARG A 587 9.18 36.55 -19.89
CA ARG A 587 9.24 36.45 -21.36
C ARG A 587 10.67 36.08 -21.72
N ARG A 588 10.81 34.88 -22.32
CA ARG A 588 12.07 34.33 -22.82
C ARG A 588 12.66 35.24 -23.89
#